data_AF-A0A9W7E146-F1
#
_entry.id   AF-A0A9W7E146-F1
#
_cell.length_a   1.000
_cell.length_b   1.000
_cell.length_c   1.000
_cell.angle_alpha   90.00
_cell.angle_beta   90.00
_cell.angle_gamma   90.00
#
_symmetry.space_group_name_H-M   'P 1'
#
loop_
_entity.id
_entity.type
_entity.pdbx_description
1 polymer ?
#
loop_
_entity_poly.entity_id
_entity_poly.type
_entity_poly.pdbx_seq_one_letter_code
_entity_poly.pdbx_strand_id
1 'polypeptide(L)'
;MCMCCTVRSFSFNTLPLKRREGVILRPKALGSQLAGRMTSSLGLSSFDDPNRESSDSHELDLSTADAAAQVVKSYFAYWNVRDMSSATSLFAPDCSYEDTQYSTPFVGRPALKSHLLKVASALPPTFTFVVDDISSSPSPNSKSLTSVGVQWHVENSGSPLPFTRGCSMYTVNSSNKISSGFDVPEPAPIKQGNVGLTLLSFASKIINKPARTLPLILTGLYTYVVFFSPYIPGATITELEPRTWNEVINLSLNFFLVAPVLGLPFSPVVHPGLEGIFNLLLSWAAMFSGFITEGIYESCEGDGEGDEIGFTAFAKVLVGMQFLTSAFFLPYLALREEYRGGVLEEEDVPRVYKLIGENKIVPAMLTSVGSFSIYWFLFGRPEFGGFQERLESLGALLSIDRVGSSFLVDLVVFGVFQGWLVDDDVSRRNGDKNDFGVAAAKFVPFFGLAFYFLTRPPLPTKNNEKA
;
A
#
# COMPACT_ATOMS: atom_id res chain seq x y z
N MET A 1 27.64 -28.01 -7.19
CA MET A 1 27.32 -28.44 -5.81
C MET A 1 25.81 -28.28 -5.66
N CYS A 2 25.09 -29.39 -5.88
CA CYS A 2 23.65 -29.42 -6.14
C CYS A 2 22.94 -29.89 -4.87
N MET A 3 21.95 -29.15 -4.36
CA MET A 3 21.13 -29.60 -3.24
C MET A 3 19.69 -29.76 -3.69
N CYS A 4 19.39 -31.03 -3.99
CA CYS A 4 18.07 -31.60 -4.23
C CYS A 4 17.37 -31.75 -2.87
N CYS A 5 16.14 -31.24 -2.73
CA CYS A 5 15.29 -31.51 -1.56
C CYS A 5 13.90 -31.96 -2.00
N THR A 6 13.79 -33.29 -2.07
CA THR A 6 12.69 -34.18 -1.68
C THR A 6 11.30 -33.57 -1.44
N VAL A 7 10.38 -33.82 -2.37
CA VAL A 7 8.94 -33.76 -2.18
C VAL A 7 8.51 -34.95 -1.32
N ARG A 8 8.05 -34.71 -0.08
CA ARG A 8 7.32 -35.70 0.74
C ARG A 8 5.82 -35.48 0.56
N SER A 9 5.18 -36.46 -0.07
CA SER A 9 3.74 -36.65 -0.09
C SER A 9 3.19 -36.77 1.34
N PHE A 10 2.26 -35.89 1.73
CA PHE A 10 1.47 -36.04 2.94
C PHE A 10 0.05 -36.47 2.54
N SER A 11 -0.30 -37.68 2.95
CA SER A 11 -1.62 -38.30 2.80
C SER A 11 -2.63 -37.57 3.68
N PHE A 12 -3.76 -37.13 3.10
CA PHE A 12 -4.89 -36.57 3.82
C PHE A 12 -5.64 -37.69 4.57
N ASN A 13 -5.51 -37.74 5.89
CA ASN A 13 -6.47 -38.44 6.74
C ASN A 13 -7.62 -37.49 7.08
N THR A 14 -8.81 -37.88 6.66
CA THR A 14 -10.10 -37.24 6.94
C THR A 14 -10.49 -37.42 8.41
N LEU A 15 -10.74 -36.32 9.11
CA LEU A 15 -11.48 -36.31 10.38
C LEU A 15 -12.72 -35.41 10.22
N PRO A 16 -13.88 -35.81 10.77
CA PRO A 16 -15.17 -35.20 10.41
C PRO A 16 -15.41 -33.89 11.16
N LEU A 17 -15.80 -32.85 10.42
CA LEU A 17 -16.31 -31.60 10.97
C LEU A 17 -17.73 -31.80 11.52
N LYS A 18 -17.88 -31.66 12.84
CA LYS A 18 -19.17 -31.62 13.53
C LYS A 18 -19.86 -30.28 13.23
N ARG A 19 -20.78 -30.29 12.26
CA ARG A 19 -21.66 -29.17 11.89
C ARG A 19 -22.56 -28.80 13.08
N ARG A 20 -22.42 -27.58 13.62
CA ARG A 20 -23.46 -26.98 14.48
C ARG A 20 -24.59 -26.49 13.56
N GLU A 21 -25.79 -27.02 13.77
CA GLU A 21 -26.99 -26.61 13.04
C GLU A 21 -27.40 -25.20 13.50
N GLY A 22 -27.35 -24.24 12.57
CA GLY A 22 -28.03 -22.96 12.69
C GLY A 22 -29.48 -23.10 12.24
N VAL A 23 -30.41 -22.66 13.08
CA VAL A 23 -31.85 -22.63 12.78
C VAL A 23 -32.09 -21.60 11.68
N ILE A 24 -32.41 -22.07 10.47
CA ILE A 24 -32.86 -21.25 9.34
C ILE A 24 -34.36 -21.04 9.50
N LEU A 25 -34.79 -19.82 9.85
CA LEU A 25 -36.18 -19.42 9.72
C LEU A 25 -36.46 -19.07 8.25
N ARG A 26 -37.23 -19.93 7.57
CA ARG A 26 -37.76 -19.65 6.22
C ARG A 26 -38.97 -18.72 6.31
N PRO A 27 -39.12 -17.74 5.40
CA PRO A 27 -40.35 -16.95 5.31
C PRO A 27 -41.46 -17.79 4.66
N LYS A 28 -42.63 -17.83 5.31
CA LYS A 28 -43.87 -18.33 4.70
C LYS A 28 -44.38 -17.30 3.70
N ALA A 29 -44.58 -17.74 2.47
CA ALA A 29 -45.33 -17.01 1.46
C ALA A 29 -46.79 -16.85 1.91
N LEU A 30 -47.34 -15.64 1.74
CA LEU A 30 -48.79 -15.46 1.60
C LEU A 30 -49.04 -14.41 0.53
N GLY A 31 -49.60 -14.87 -0.59
CA GLY A 31 -50.02 -14.02 -1.70
C GLY A 31 -51.31 -13.27 -1.40
N SER A 32 -51.41 -12.11 -2.03
CA SER A 32 -52.62 -11.43 -2.53
C SER A 32 -53.87 -11.45 -1.66
N GLN A 33 -54.25 -10.29 -1.14
CA GLN A 33 -55.48 -9.61 -1.58
C GLN A 33 -55.57 -8.22 -0.94
N LEU A 34 -55.53 -7.20 -1.80
CA LEU A 34 -55.89 -5.82 -1.54
C LEU A 34 -57.31 -5.65 -2.10
N ALA A 35 -58.30 -5.41 -1.24
CA ALA A 35 -59.52 -4.65 -1.56
C ALA A 35 -60.46 -4.55 -0.36
N GLY A 36 -60.73 -3.32 0.08
CA GLY A 36 -62.09 -2.94 0.45
C GLY A 36 -62.36 -2.51 1.90
N ARG A 37 -62.99 -1.32 1.98
CA ARG A 37 -63.93 -0.83 3.01
C ARG A 37 -63.41 -0.12 4.27
N MET A 38 -63.40 1.21 4.14
CA MET A 38 -64.22 2.19 4.87
C MET A 38 -64.92 1.78 6.21
N THR A 39 -64.69 2.67 7.19
CA THR A 39 -65.64 3.32 8.14
C THR A 39 -66.12 2.65 9.44
N SER A 40 -65.98 3.44 10.52
CA SER A 40 -66.65 3.42 11.84
C SER A 40 -66.30 2.26 12.79
N SER A 41 -66.27 2.37 14.12
CA SER A 41 -66.87 3.34 15.04
C SER A 41 -66.07 3.43 16.36
N LEU A 42 -66.37 4.49 17.12
CA LEU A 42 -66.04 4.70 18.53
C LEU A 42 -66.23 3.47 19.43
N GLY A 43 -65.38 3.39 20.47
CA GLY A 43 -65.52 2.48 21.59
C GLY A 43 -64.57 2.87 22.72
N LEU A 44 -64.94 3.89 23.48
CA LEU A 44 -64.31 4.29 24.73
C LEU A 44 -64.58 3.20 25.79
N SER A 45 -63.54 2.68 26.44
CA SER A 45 -63.69 2.09 27.78
C SER A 45 -62.42 2.33 28.59
N SER A 46 -62.53 3.29 29.48
CA SER A 46 -61.67 3.53 30.63
C SER A 46 -61.56 2.26 31.49
N PHE A 47 -60.32 1.84 31.75
CA PHE A 47 -59.98 1.07 32.94
C PHE A 47 -58.85 1.84 33.63
N ASP A 48 -59.24 2.71 34.55
CA ASP A 48 -58.35 3.29 35.55
C ASP A 48 -57.98 2.19 36.55
N ASP A 49 -56.70 1.83 36.58
CA ASP A 49 -56.10 1.04 37.66
C ASP A 49 -55.43 2.03 38.65
N PRO A 50 -55.90 2.15 39.91
CA PRO A 50 -55.48 3.22 40.81
C PRO A 50 -54.17 2.94 41.57
N ASN A 51 -53.31 2.04 41.08
CA ASN A 51 -51.99 1.80 41.67
C ASN A 51 -50.87 1.83 40.62
N ARG A 52 -50.53 3.02 40.15
CA ARG A 52 -49.27 3.28 39.46
C ARG A 52 -48.36 4.10 40.36
N GLU A 53 -47.55 3.42 41.16
CA GLU A 53 -46.32 4.02 41.69
C GLU A 53 -45.41 4.35 40.49
N SER A 54 -45.42 5.62 40.06
CA SER A 54 -44.49 6.14 39.06
C SER A 54 -44.04 7.54 39.43
N SER A 55 -42.76 7.68 39.76
CA SER A 55 -41.98 8.90 39.49
C SER A 55 -40.47 8.65 39.53
N ASP A 56 -39.96 7.80 40.44
CA ASP A 56 -38.50 7.69 40.64
C ASP A 56 -37.75 6.83 39.60
N SER A 57 -38.34 5.75 39.08
CA SER A 57 -37.63 4.83 38.17
C SER A 57 -37.38 5.40 36.77
N HIS A 58 -38.29 6.26 36.28
CA HIS A 58 -38.17 6.86 34.94
C HIS A 58 -37.11 7.96 34.90
N GLU A 59 -36.94 8.72 35.99
CA GLU A 59 -35.99 9.83 36.10
C GLU A 59 -34.54 9.31 36.29
N LEU A 60 -34.36 8.22 37.04
CA LEU A 60 -33.09 7.51 37.18
C LEU A 60 -32.61 6.90 35.85
N ASP A 61 -33.51 6.30 35.07
CA ASP A 61 -33.18 5.70 33.76
C ASP A 61 -32.78 6.76 32.72
N LEU A 62 -33.41 7.95 32.74
CA LEU A 62 -33.06 9.09 31.87
C LEU A 62 -31.67 9.66 32.21
N SER A 63 -31.37 9.85 33.49
CA SER A 63 -30.06 10.38 33.93
C SER A 63 -28.89 9.47 33.57
N THR A 64 -29.11 8.15 33.61
CA THR A 64 -28.11 7.14 33.26
C THR A 64 -27.90 7.07 31.75
N ALA A 65 -28.99 7.22 30.98
CA ALA A 65 -28.93 7.27 29.52
C ALA A 65 -28.18 8.51 29.02
N ASP A 66 -28.45 9.68 29.61
CA ASP A 66 -27.74 10.92 29.30
C ASP A 66 -26.25 10.83 29.62
N ALA A 67 -25.89 10.23 30.77
CA ALA A 67 -24.49 10.01 31.13
C ALA A 67 -23.76 9.13 30.10
N ALA A 68 -24.40 8.05 29.63
CA ALA A 68 -23.85 7.18 28.59
C ALA A 68 -23.65 7.93 27.26
N ALA A 69 -24.61 8.76 26.85
CA ALA A 69 -24.48 9.59 25.66
C ALA A 69 -23.30 10.58 25.78
N GLN A 70 -23.06 11.15 26.96
CA GLN A 70 -21.93 12.05 27.19
C GLN A 70 -20.58 11.34 27.12
N VAL A 71 -20.47 10.10 27.60
CA VAL A 71 -19.26 9.28 27.46
C VAL A 71 -18.93 9.08 25.97
N VAL A 72 -19.94 8.76 25.15
CA VAL A 72 -19.77 8.56 23.72
C VAL A 72 -19.43 9.86 22.98
N LYS A 73 -20.06 11.00 23.32
CA LYS A 73 -19.67 12.31 22.78
C LYS A 73 -18.21 12.65 23.09
N SER A 74 -17.78 12.36 24.31
CA SER A 74 -16.39 12.58 24.74
C SER A 74 -15.39 11.74 23.92
N TYR A 75 -15.78 10.51 23.53
CA TYR A 75 -14.97 9.68 22.65
C TYR A 75 -14.72 10.36 21.29
N PHE A 76 -15.76 10.86 20.63
CA PHE A 76 -15.61 11.60 19.36
C PHE A 76 -14.80 12.88 19.54
N ALA A 77 -14.95 13.59 20.67
CA ALA A 77 -14.18 14.79 20.97
C ALA A 77 -12.67 14.49 21.10
N TYR A 78 -12.29 13.43 21.82
CA TYR A 78 -10.89 13.00 21.92
C TYR A 78 -10.34 12.52 20.58
N TRP A 79 -11.16 11.82 19.79
CA TRP A 79 -10.76 11.43 18.43
C TRP A 79 -10.44 12.67 17.58
N ASN A 80 -11.29 13.70 17.62
CA ASN A 80 -11.13 14.92 16.82
C ASN A 80 -9.87 15.73 17.15
N VAL A 81 -9.31 15.58 18.35
CA VAL A 81 -8.00 16.14 18.73
C VAL A 81 -6.87 15.12 18.66
N ARG A 82 -7.13 13.94 18.08
CA ARG A 82 -6.22 12.81 17.89
C ARG A 82 -5.60 12.25 19.18
N ASP A 83 -6.27 12.43 20.31
CA ASP A 83 -5.84 11.86 21.58
C ASP A 83 -6.40 10.45 21.76
N MET A 84 -5.74 9.48 21.10
CA MET A 84 -6.16 8.07 21.15
C MET A 84 -5.99 7.44 22.53
N SER A 85 -5.12 7.99 23.38
CA SER A 85 -4.95 7.52 24.76
C SER A 85 -6.17 7.89 25.60
N SER A 86 -6.63 9.13 25.54
CA SER A 86 -7.86 9.55 26.24
C SER A 86 -9.10 8.90 25.64
N ALA A 87 -9.19 8.79 24.31
CA ALA A 87 -10.30 8.11 23.62
C ALA A 87 -10.45 6.65 24.09
N THR A 88 -9.37 5.87 24.11
CA THR A 88 -9.40 4.46 24.53
C THR A 88 -9.59 4.27 26.04
N SER A 89 -9.27 5.28 26.86
CA SER A 89 -9.53 5.25 28.31
C SER A 89 -11.02 5.20 28.66
N LEU A 90 -11.90 5.65 27.75
CA LEU A 90 -13.35 5.62 27.89
C LEU A 90 -13.94 4.22 27.67
N PHE A 91 -13.19 3.30 27.06
CA PHE A 91 -13.62 1.92 26.84
C PHE A 91 -13.31 1.03 28.05
N ALA A 92 -14.03 -0.08 28.22
CA ALA A 92 -13.69 -1.11 29.22
C ALA A 92 -12.37 -1.81 28.84
N PRO A 93 -11.59 -2.36 29.80
CA PRO A 93 -10.33 -3.05 29.50
C PRO A 93 -10.47 -4.19 28.48
N ASP A 94 -11.61 -4.89 28.52
CA ASP A 94 -12.00 -6.05 27.72
C ASP A 94 -13.02 -5.69 26.62
N CYS A 95 -13.08 -4.42 26.19
CA CYS A 95 -14.05 -3.97 25.20
C CYS A 95 -13.95 -4.73 23.87
N SER A 96 -15.08 -4.88 23.17
CA SER A 96 -15.11 -5.38 21.80
C SER A 96 -15.53 -4.27 20.84
N TYR A 97 -14.72 -4.00 19.82
CA TYR A 97 -15.01 -3.01 18.79
C TYR A 97 -15.10 -3.68 17.43
N GLU A 98 -16.25 -3.60 16.78
CA GLU A 98 -16.48 -4.13 15.45
C GLU A 98 -16.69 -3.00 14.48
N ASP A 99 -15.86 -2.95 13.44
CA ASP A 99 -16.05 -2.06 12.31
C ASP A 99 -16.36 -2.94 11.10
N THR A 100 -17.51 -2.69 10.47
CA THR A 100 -18.00 -3.48 9.32
C THR A 100 -17.07 -3.44 8.10
N GLN A 101 -16.05 -2.58 8.08
CA GLN A 101 -14.99 -2.61 7.07
C GLN A 101 -13.96 -3.73 7.28
N TYR A 102 -13.93 -4.35 8.47
CA TYR A 102 -12.97 -5.38 8.85
C TYR A 102 -13.65 -6.73 9.10
N SER A 103 -12.92 -7.83 8.87
CA SER A 103 -13.48 -9.19 9.02
C SER A 103 -13.48 -9.71 10.46
N THR A 104 -12.83 -9.00 11.39
CA THR A 104 -12.66 -9.42 12.78
C THR A 104 -12.76 -8.23 13.73
N PRO A 105 -13.42 -8.36 14.88
CA PRO A 105 -13.48 -7.30 15.88
C PRO A 105 -12.13 -7.10 16.59
N PHE A 106 -11.88 -5.88 17.03
CA PHE A 106 -10.74 -5.52 17.88
C PHE A 106 -11.13 -5.73 19.35
N VAL A 107 -10.35 -6.56 20.05
CA VAL A 107 -10.65 -6.95 21.44
C VAL A 107 -9.63 -6.35 22.40
N GLY A 108 -10.13 -5.62 23.39
CA GLY A 108 -9.35 -4.94 24.42
C GLY A 108 -8.81 -3.57 23.98
N ARG A 109 -8.50 -2.73 24.98
CA ARG A 109 -7.98 -1.38 24.75
C ARG A 109 -6.71 -1.30 23.88
N PRO A 110 -5.71 -2.20 24.03
CA PRO A 110 -4.51 -2.13 23.20
C PRO A 110 -4.81 -2.31 21.71
N ALA A 111 -5.60 -3.32 21.35
CA ALA A 111 -5.97 -3.58 19.96
C ALA A 111 -6.79 -2.42 19.37
N LEU A 112 -7.74 -1.89 20.14
CA LEU A 112 -8.51 -0.71 19.74
C LEU A 112 -7.61 0.52 19.56
N LYS A 113 -6.68 0.79 20.48
CA LYS A 113 -5.77 1.94 20.39
C LYS A 113 -4.90 1.87 19.13
N SER A 114 -4.30 0.70 18.87
CA SER A 114 -3.50 0.49 17.65
C SER A 114 -4.34 0.68 16.38
N HIS A 115 -5.59 0.22 16.38
CA HIS A 115 -6.51 0.45 15.28
C HIS A 115 -6.82 1.94 15.07
N LEU A 116 -7.20 2.67 16.14
CA LEU A 116 -7.51 4.10 16.03
C LEU A 116 -6.30 4.93 15.59
N LEU A 117 -5.09 4.59 16.06
CA LEU A 117 -3.84 5.23 15.61
C LEU A 117 -3.59 4.98 14.12
N LYS A 118 -3.80 3.75 13.64
CA LYS A 118 -3.71 3.41 12.22
C LYS A 118 -4.72 4.19 11.37
N VAL A 119 -5.95 4.34 11.85
CA VAL A 119 -6.97 5.14 11.15
C VAL A 119 -6.57 6.61 11.14
N ALA A 120 -6.14 7.16 12.27
CA ALA A 120 -5.71 8.55 12.37
C ALA A 120 -4.51 8.86 11.45
N SER A 121 -3.52 7.96 11.37
CA SER A 121 -2.34 8.16 10.52
C SER A 121 -2.67 8.10 9.02
N ALA A 122 -3.72 7.38 8.63
CA ALA A 122 -4.18 7.30 7.24
C ALA A 122 -5.00 8.53 6.78
N LEU A 123 -5.47 9.36 7.72
CA LEU A 123 -6.38 10.48 7.45
C LEU A 123 -5.70 11.85 7.64
N PRO A 124 -6.16 12.91 6.93
CA PRO A 124 -5.63 14.28 7.10
C PRO A 124 -5.74 14.82 8.54
N PRO A 125 -4.80 15.65 9.04
CA PRO A 125 -4.87 16.23 10.38
C PRO A 125 -6.14 17.05 10.67
N THR A 126 -6.73 17.63 9.63
CA THR A 126 -7.95 18.45 9.63
C THR A 126 -9.25 17.63 9.57
N PHE A 127 -9.15 16.30 9.60
CA PHE A 127 -10.28 15.38 9.58
C PHE A 127 -10.98 15.38 10.94
N THR A 128 -12.29 15.57 10.95
CA THR A 128 -13.10 15.59 12.18
C THR A 128 -14.42 14.86 11.98
N PHE A 129 -14.81 14.04 12.95
CA PHE A 129 -16.16 13.52 13.07
C PHE A 129 -17.10 14.61 13.58
N VAL A 130 -18.24 14.74 12.92
CA VAL A 130 -19.37 15.57 13.34
C VAL A 130 -20.49 14.63 13.73
N VAL A 131 -20.92 14.72 15.00
CA VAL A 131 -22.08 13.97 15.50
C VAL A 131 -23.35 14.68 15.04
N ASP A 132 -24.07 14.05 14.12
CA ASP A 132 -25.32 14.56 13.55
C ASP A 132 -26.50 14.38 14.51
N ASP A 133 -26.61 13.18 15.07
CA ASP A 133 -27.66 12.81 16.00
C ASP A 133 -27.16 11.74 16.98
N ILE A 134 -27.76 11.71 18.16
CA ILE A 134 -27.42 10.74 19.20
C ILE A 134 -28.65 10.38 20.02
N SER A 135 -28.85 9.07 20.20
CA SER A 135 -29.91 8.52 21.03
C SER A 135 -29.33 7.54 22.03
N SER A 136 -29.91 7.47 23.22
CA SER A 136 -29.50 6.56 24.27
C SER A 136 -30.72 5.93 24.92
N SER A 137 -30.67 4.62 25.17
CA SER A 137 -31.73 3.89 25.85
C SER A 137 -31.16 2.74 26.69
N PRO A 138 -31.83 2.35 27.78
CA PRO A 138 -31.48 1.13 28.50
C PRO A 138 -31.46 -0.06 27.53
N SER A 139 -30.42 -0.90 27.64
CA SER A 139 -30.26 -2.03 26.73
C SER A 139 -31.40 -3.04 26.93
N PRO A 140 -32.03 -3.53 25.86
CA PRO A 140 -33.09 -4.53 25.98
C PRO A 140 -32.61 -5.86 26.59
N ASN A 141 -31.29 -6.10 26.58
CA ASN A 141 -30.68 -7.33 27.08
C ASN A 141 -30.19 -7.22 28.54
N SER A 142 -30.08 -6.01 29.10
CA SER A 142 -29.67 -5.81 30.50
C SER A 142 -30.00 -4.40 30.99
N LYS A 143 -30.62 -4.29 32.17
CA LYS A 143 -30.88 -3.01 32.85
C LYS A 143 -29.60 -2.29 33.31
N SER A 144 -28.47 -2.99 33.41
CA SER A 144 -27.18 -2.38 33.81
C SER A 144 -26.37 -1.82 32.64
N LEU A 145 -26.89 -1.97 31.42
CA LEU A 145 -26.23 -1.53 30.19
C LEU A 145 -27.10 -0.49 29.50
N THR A 146 -26.46 0.51 28.90
CA THR A 146 -27.14 1.50 28.06
C THR A 146 -26.62 1.37 26.64
N SER A 147 -27.53 1.28 25.68
CA SER A 147 -27.22 1.33 24.26
C SER A 147 -27.28 2.78 23.77
N VAL A 148 -26.24 3.21 23.06
CA VAL A 148 -26.11 4.57 22.52
C VAL A 148 -25.92 4.48 21.01
N GLY A 149 -26.90 4.95 20.25
CA GLY A 149 -26.82 5.07 18.80
C GLY A 149 -26.36 6.47 18.40
N VAL A 150 -25.42 6.54 17.47
CA VAL A 150 -24.85 7.81 16.96
C VAL A 150 -24.95 7.81 15.45
N GLN A 151 -25.47 8.89 14.89
CA GLN A 151 -25.30 9.21 13.48
C GLN A 151 -24.20 10.25 13.36
N TRP A 152 -23.31 10.07 12.39
CA TRP A 152 -22.21 10.98 12.18
C TRP A 152 -21.88 11.13 10.70
N HIS A 153 -21.22 12.23 10.39
CA HIS A 153 -20.49 12.41 9.16
C HIS A 153 -19.09 12.93 9.48
N VAL A 154 -18.28 13.00 8.44
CA VAL A 154 -16.92 13.48 8.52
C VAL A 154 -16.78 14.76 7.72
N GLU A 155 -16.05 15.70 8.30
CA GLU A 155 -15.61 16.91 7.63
C GLU A 155 -14.08 16.96 7.51
N ASN A 156 -13.63 17.71 6.49
CA ASN A 156 -12.26 18.17 6.37
C ASN A 156 -12.28 19.69 6.29
N SER A 157 -11.65 20.37 7.25
CA SER A 157 -11.59 21.83 7.32
C SER A 157 -12.97 22.52 7.26
N GLY A 158 -13.97 21.91 7.91
CA GLY A 158 -15.34 22.42 7.97
C GLY A 158 -16.21 22.14 6.72
N SER A 159 -15.73 21.32 5.79
CA SER A 159 -16.49 20.88 4.61
C SER A 159 -16.79 19.38 4.69
N PRO A 160 -18.05 18.95 4.52
CA PRO A 160 -18.41 17.53 4.50
C PRO A 160 -17.72 16.77 3.38
N LEU A 161 -17.17 15.60 3.71
CA LEU A 161 -16.60 14.70 2.72
C LEU A 161 -17.71 13.80 2.11
N PRO A 162 -17.69 13.56 0.78
CA PRO A 162 -18.64 12.64 0.15
C PRO A 162 -18.32 11.18 0.53
N PHE A 163 -19.35 10.36 0.74
CA PHE A 163 -19.24 8.93 1.08
C PHE A 163 -18.56 8.62 2.42
N THR A 164 -18.61 9.55 3.38
CA THR A 164 -18.01 9.40 4.72
C THR A 164 -19.03 9.67 5.83
N ARG A 165 -20.28 9.30 5.59
CA ARG A 165 -21.32 9.23 6.63
C ARG A 165 -21.25 7.90 7.33
N GLY A 166 -21.85 7.77 8.49
CA GLY A 166 -21.94 6.50 9.17
C GLY A 166 -22.90 6.53 10.35
N CYS A 167 -23.09 5.36 10.93
CA CYS A 167 -23.68 5.23 12.23
C CYS A 167 -22.87 4.28 13.10
N SER A 168 -22.92 4.53 14.41
CA SER A 168 -22.26 3.73 15.42
C SER A 168 -23.25 3.33 16.49
N MET A 169 -23.10 2.12 17.02
CA MET A 169 -23.84 1.66 18.17
C MET A 169 -22.86 1.27 19.28
N TYR A 170 -22.99 1.93 20.42
CA TYR A 170 -22.17 1.65 21.60
C TYR A 170 -23.01 1.02 22.71
N THR A 171 -22.37 0.17 23.50
CA THR A 171 -22.93 -0.29 24.77
C THR A 171 -22.06 0.25 25.90
N VAL A 172 -22.67 0.96 26.84
CA VAL A 172 -22.03 1.54 28.01
C VAL A 172 -22.45 0.77 29.25
N ASN A 173 -21.49 0.38 30.08
CA ASN A 173 -21.74 -0.33 31.33
C ASN A 173 -22.03 0.63 32.49
N SER A 174 -22.43 0.07 33.64
CA SER A 174 -22.72 0.83 34.86
C SER A 174 -21.53 1.62 35.43
N SER A 175 -20.31 1.34 34.98
CA SER A 175 -19.09 2.09 35.34
C SER A 175 -18.79 3.23 34.38
N ASN A 176 -19.75 3.61 33.51
CA ASN A 176 -19.60 4.62 32.47
C ASN A 176 -18.41 4.35 31.54
N LYS A 177 -18.20 3.06 31.20
CA LYS A 177 -17.22 2.63 30.22
C LYS A 177 -17.89 1.94 29.04
N ILE A 178 -17.40 2.22 27.84
CA ILE A 178 -17.88 1.61 26.60
C ILE A 178 -17.40 0.15 26.56
N SER A 179 -18.32 -0.81 26.70
CA SER A 179 -18.02 -2.24 26.64
C SER A 179 -18.04 -2.78 25.22
N SER A 180 -18.87 -2.21 24.34
CA SER A 180 -18.87 -2.57 22.92
C SER A 180 -19.05 -1.36 22.01
N GLY A 181 -18.42 -1.40 20.84
CA GLY A 181 -18.68 -0.49 19.73
C GLY A 181 -18.96 -1.29 18.45
N PHE A 182 -19.91 -0.82 17.65
CA PHE A 182 -20.26 -1.39 16.37
C PHE A 182 -20.44 -0.26 15.35
N ASP A 183 -19.57 -0.18 14.35
CA ASP A 183 -19.51 0.89 13.38
C ASP A 183 -19.95 0.44 11.98
N VAL A 184 -20.85 1.24 11.40
CA VAL A 184 -21.37 1.08 10.04
C VAL A 184 -21.11 2.36 9.23
N PRO A 185 -19.87 2.58 8.78
CA PRO A 185 -19.59 3.62 7.81
C PRO A 185 -20.32 3.33 6.49
N GLU A 186 -20.72 4.40 5.79
CA GLU A 186 -21.26 4.35 4.44
C GLU A 186 -20.28 3.58 3.55
N PRO A 187 -20.74 2.59 2.79
CA PRO A 187 -19.86 1.86 1.89
C PRO A 187 -19.37 2.81 0.81
N ALA A 188 -18.07 3.09 0.78
CA ALA A 188 -17.45 3.67 -0.39
C ALA A 188 -17.81 2.82 -1.64
N PRO A 189 -17.95 3.42 -2.84
CA PRO A 189 -18.38 2.72 -4.05
C PRO A 189 -17.52 1.50 -4.44
N ILE A 190 -16.40 1.26 -3.77
CA ILE A 190 -15.56 0.07 -3.89
C ILE A 190 -15.45 -0.59 -2.51
N LYS A 191 -16.28 -1.60 -2.25
CA LYS A 191 -16.13 -2.47 -1.07
C LYS A 191 -14.88 -3.34 -1.23
N GLN A 192 -13.91 -3.19 -0.31
CA GLN A 192 -13.08 -4.27 0.29
C GLN A 192 -12.00 -3.67 1.24
N GLY A 193 -12.28 -3.57 2.55
CA GLY A 193 -11.28 -3.35 3.61
C GLY A 193 -10.25 -2.24 3.39
N ASN A 194 -8.98 -2.50 3.77
CA ASN A 194 -7.80 -1.62 3.66
C ASN A 194 -7.71 -0.86 2.32
N VAL A 195 -8.31 -1.34 1.23
CA VAL A 195 -8.31 -0.68 -0.09
C VAL A 195 -8.96 0.70 -0.05
N GLY A 196 -10.05 0.88 0.72
CA GLY A 196 -10.72 2.18 0.86
C GLY A 196 -9.86 3.22 1.60
N LEU A 197 -9.28 2.82 2.74
CA LEU A 197 -8.34 3.66 3.49
C LEU A 197 -7.08 3.97 2.67
N THR A 198 -6.58 2.98 1.92
CA THR A 198 -5.45 3.21 1.03
C THR A 198 -5.86 4.25 -0.02
N LEU A 199 -7.01 4.10 -0.69
CA LEU A 199 -7.56 5.04 -1.70
C LEU A 199 -7.72 6.47 -1.16
N LEU A 200 -8.22 6.63 0.06
CA LEU A 200 -8.31 7.93 0.71
C LEU A 200 -6.93 8.50 1.05
N SER A 201 -5.99 7.66 1.52
CA SER A 201 -4.61 8.08 1.73
C SER A 201 -3.93 8.49 0.41
N PHE A 202 -4.23 7.81 -0.70
CA PHE A 202 -3.78 8.16 -2.05
C PHE A 202 -4.32 9.55 -2.43
N ALA A 203 -5.64 9.75 -2.34
CA ALA A 203 -6.27 11.03 -2.67
C ALA A 203 -5.71 12.18 -1.84
N SER A 204 -5.53 11.98 -0.53
CA SER A 204 -4.90 12.94 0.37
C SER A 204 -3.45 13.28 -0.03
N LYS A 205 -2.61 12.27 -0.29
CA LYS A 205 -1.22 12.48 -0.71
C LYS A 205 -1.11 13.23 -2.05
N ILE A 206 -2.06 13.02 -2.97
CA ILE A 206 -2.10 13.70 -4.27
C ILE A 206 -2.57 15.16 -4.13
N ILE A 207 -3.65 15.40 -3.37
CA ILE A 207 -4.19 16.75 -3.14
C ILE A 207 -3.13 17.65 -2.48
N ASN A 208 -2.38 17.11 -1.52
CA ASN A 208 -1.37 17.87 -0.81
C ASN A 208 -0.10 18.14 -1.64
N LYS A 209 0.17 17.37 -2.71
CA LYS A 209 1.40 17.48 -3.52
C LYS A 209 1.15 17.17 -5.01
N PRO A 210 0.85 18.18 -5.85
CA PRO A 210 0.52 17.99 -7.26
C PRO A 210 1.69 17.42 -8.10
N ALA A 211 2.93 17.53 -7.62
CA ALA A 211 4.08 16.91 -8.29
C ALA A 211 3.98 15.37 -8.37
N ARG A 212 3.21 14.73 -7.46
CA ARG A 212 2.97 13.28 -7.45
C ARG A 212 1.92 12.82 -8.45
N THR A 213 1.14 13.75 -8.99
CA THR A 213 0.14 13.47 -10.02
C THR A 213 0.80 12.98 -11.30
N LEU A 214 1.99 13.48 -11.63
CA LEU A 214 2.71 13.09 -12.85
C LEU A 214 3.08 11.59 -12.87
N PRO A 215 3.85 11.02 -11.91
CA PRO A 215 4.16 9.59 -11.91
C PRO A 215 2.92 8.71 -11.76
N LEU A 216 1.84 9.20 -11.14
CA LEU A 216 0.58 8.47 -11.05
C LEU A 216 -0.14 8.38 -12.41
N ILE A 217 -0.29 9.51 -13.11
CA ILE A 217 -0.85 9.52 -14.47
C ILE A 217 0.01 8.64 -15.37
N LEU A 218 1.33 8.77 -15.26
CA LEU A 218 2.28 7.97 -16.04
C LEU A 218 2.23 6.50 -15.70
N THR A 219 1.92 6.11 -14.46
CA THR A 219 1.68 4.71 -14.12
C THR A 219 0.51 4.15 -14.92
N GLY A 220 -0.64 4.84 -14.90
CA GLY A 220 -1.82 4.40 -15.66
C GLY A 220 -1.57 4.41 -17.17
N LEU A 221 -0.93 5.47 -17.68
CA LEU A 221 -0.58 5.60 -19.09
C LEU A 221 0.42 4.52 -19.52
N TYR A 222 1.48 4.29 -18.76
CA TYR A 222 2.48 3.26 -19.01
C TYR A 222 1.83 1.88 -19.04
N THR A 223 1.02 1.53 -18.03
CA THR A 223 0.33 0.24 -17.99
C THR A 223 -0.58 0.07 -19.20
N TYR A 224 -1.35 1.09 -19.57
CA TYR A 224 -2.17 1.05 -20.76
C TYR A 224 -1.33 0.88 -22.04
N VAL A 225 -0.30 1.70 -22.22
CA VAL A 225 0.55 1.72 -23.42
C VAL A 225 1.25 0.38 -23.61
N VAL A 226 1.93 -0.11 -22.58
CA VAL A 226 2.73 -1.34 -22.65
C VAL A 226 1.86 -2.58 -22.78
N PHE A 227 0.79 -2.72 -22.00
CA PHE A 227 0.05 -3.99 -21.94
C PHE A 227 -1.17 -4.06 -22.86
N PHE A 228 -1.85 -2.93 -23.12
CA PHE A 228 -3.17 -2.93 -23.74
C PHE A 228 -3.25 -2.12 -25.04
N SER A 229 -2.35 -1.18 -25.28
CA SER A 229 -2.48 -0.28 -26.41
C SER A 229 -2.08 -0.92 -27.75
N PRO A 230 -2.70 -0.50 -28.87
CA PRO A 230 -2.29 -0.88 -30.20
C PRO A 230 -1.06 -0.09 -30.71
N TYR A 231 -0.54 0.86 -29.91
CA TYR A 231 0.52 1.78 -30.33
C TYR A 231 1.94 1.21 -30.13
N ILE A 232 2.12 0.29 -29.19
CA ILE A 232 3.35 -0.49 -29.07
C ILE A 232 3.23 -1.70 -30.01
N PRO A 233 4.27 -2.01 -30.81
CA PRO A 233 4.21 -3.16 -31.70
C PRO A 233 4.05 -4.50 -30.98
N GLY A 234 3.45 -5.49 -31.63
CA GLY A 234 3.23 -6.83 -31.10
C GLY A 234 1.91 -7.04 -30.34
N ALA A 235 1.59 -8.31 -30.08
CA ALA A 235 0.32 -8.74 -29.46
C ALA A 235 0.14 -8.19 -28.05
N THR A 236 -1.09 -7.79 -27.69
CA THR A 236 -1.42 -7.28 -26.35
C THR A 236 -1.44 -8.40 -25.31
N ILE A 237 -1.55 -8.05 -24.02
CA ILE A 237 -1.59 -9.06 -22.95
C ILE A 237 -2.75 -10.05 -23.08
N THR A 238 -3.86 -9.66 -23.74
CA THR A 238 -5.00 -10.54 -23.98
C THR A 238 -4.77 -11.54 -25.11
N GLU A 239 -3.75 -11.32 -25.95
CA GLU A 239 -3.43 -12.11 -27.15
C GLU A 239 -2.01 -12.67 -27.08
N LEU A 240 -1.46 -12.81 -25.86
CA LEU A 240 -0.08 -13.23 -25.62
C LEU A 240 0.24 -14.58 -26.28
N GLU A 241 1.16 -14.55 -27.24
CA GLU A 241 1.60 -15.74 -27.95
C GLU A 241 2.59 -16.56 -27.11
N PRO A 242 2.63 -17.91 -27.29
CA PRO A 242 3.66 -18.74 -26.66
C PRO A 242 5.09 -18.34 -27.03
N ARG A 243 5.28 -17.72 -28.20
CA ARG A 243 6.58 -17.18 -28.65
C ARG A 243 7.13 -16.14 -27.68
N THR A 244 6.29 -15.24 -27.20
CA THR A 244 6.66 -14.18 -26.25
C THR A 244 7.19 -14.75 -24.94
N TRP A 245 6.56 -15.82 -24.43
CA TRP A 245 7.03 -16.50 -23.22
C TRP A 245 8.40 -17.15 -23.40
N ASN A 246 8.63 -17.80 -24.55
CA ASN A 246 9.94 -18.38 -24.86
C ASN A 246 11.02 -17.30 -24.97
N GLU A 247 10.70 -16.15 -25.54
CA GLU A 247 11.62 -15.02 -25.61
C GLU A 247 12.03 -14.50 -24.23
N VAL A 248 11.06 -14.28 -23.33
CA VAL A 248 11.34 -13.88 -21.94
C VAL A 248 12.22 -14.89 -21.23
N ILE A 249 11.92 -16.19 -21.36
CA ILE A 249 12.73 -17.26 -20.77
C ILE A 249 14.15 -17.25 -21.37
N ASN A 250 14.27 -17.11 -22.69
CA ASN A 250 15.56 -17.16 -23.36
C ASN A 250 16.47 -15.98 -22.97
N LEU A 251 15.90 -14.78 -22.90
CA LEU A 251 16.60 -13.59 -22.40
C LEU A 251 17.01 -13.78 -20.94
N SER A 252 16.13 -14.35 -20.11
CA SER A 252 16.40 -14.63 -18.69
C SER A 252 17.51 -15.68 -18.50
N LEU A 253 17.60 -16.69 -19.36
CA LEU A 253 18.70 -17.67 -19.33
C LEU A 253 20.05 -17.03 -19.66
N ASN A 254 20.04 -15.96 -20.47
CA ASN A 254 21.22 -15.17 -20.82
C ASN A 254 21.40 -13.94 -19.90
N PHE A 255 20.90 -14.00 -18.66
CA PHE A 255 21.03 -12.94 -17.66
C PHE A 255 22.50 -12.54 -17.43
N PHE A 256 22.73 -11.23 -17.42
CA PHE A 256 24.02 -10.55 -17.38
C PHE A 256 25.04 -11.06 -18.40
N LEU A 257 24.55 -11.67 -19.49
CA LEU A 257 25.35 -12.26 -20.57
C LEU A 257 26.34 -13.34 -20.08
N VAL A 258 26.14 -13.88 -18.88
CA VAL A 258 27.08 -14.87 -18.29
C VAL A 258 27.06 -16.18 -19.09
N ALA A 259 25.87 -16.72 -19.32
CA ALA A 259 25.70 -17.97 -20.06
C ALA A 259 26.23 -17.92 -21.52
N PRO A 260 25.91 -16.89 -22.33
CA PRO A 260 26.38 -16.83 -23.71
C PRO A 260 27.90 -16.59 -23.80
N VAL A 261 28.48 -15.81 -22.89
CA VAL A 261 29.94 -15.59 -22.85
C VAL A 261 30.71 -16.86 -22.49
N LEU A 262 30.18 -17.64 -21.55
CA LEU A 262 30.79 -18.91 -21.13
C LEU A 262 30.48 -20.08 -22.07
N GLY A 263 29.63 -19.88 -23.08
CA GLY A 263 29.21 -20.94 -24.00
C GLY A 263 28.49 -22.09 -23.30
N LEU A 264 27.67 -21.79 -22.29
CA LEU A 264 26.98 -22.81 -21.52
C LEU A 264 25.95 -23.55 -22.40
N PRO A 265 25.77 -24.88 -22.22
CA PRO A 265 24.94 -25.71 -23.11
C PRO A 265 23.45 -25.35 -23.08
N PHE A 266 23.00 -24.65 -22.04
CA PHE A 266 21.64 -24.16 -21.90
C PHE A 266 21.45 -22.72 -22.39
N SER A 267 22.51 -22.07 -22.90
CA SER A 267 22.44 -20.69 -23.39
C SER A 267 21.73 -20.66 -24.76
N PRO A 268 20.52 -20.11 -24.86
CA PRO A 268 19.85 -19.96 -26.13
C PRO A 268 20.56 -18.93 -27.01
N VAL A 269 20.41 -19.06 -28.32
CA VAL A 269 20.84 -18.05 -29.29
C VAL A 269 19.72 -17.03 -29.45
N VAL A 270 19.95 -15.82 -28.94
CA VAL A 270 19.01 -14.69 -29.05
C VAL A 270 19.70 -13.56 -29.82
N HIS A 271 18.91 -12.70 -30.47
CA HIS A 271 19.45 -11.56 -31.20
C HIS A 271 20.33 -10.69 -30.28
N PRO A 272 21.59 -10.37 -30.64
CA PRO A 272 22.53 -9.67 -29.75
C PRO A 272 22.01 -8.28 -29.35
N GLY A 273 21.23 -7.64 -30.23
CA GLY A 273 20.57 -6.37 -29.94
C GLY A 273 19.57 -6.44 -28.78
N LEU A 274 18.74 -7.49 -28.73
CA LEU A 274 17.80 -7.70 -27.63
C LEU A 274 18.52 -8.09 -26.34
N GLU A 275 19.49 -9.00 -26.43
CA GLU A 275 20.30 -9.39 -25.28
C GLU A 275 21.01 -8.19 -24.66
N GLY A 276 21.54 -7.28 -25.48
CA GLY A 276 22.18 -6.04 -25.03
C GLY A 276 21.19 -5.07 -24.37
N ILE A 277 20.04 -4.80 -24.99
CA ILE A 277 19.00 -3.92 -24.43
C ILE A 277 18.48 -4.46 -23.09
N PHE A 278 18.13 -5.75 -23.04
CA PHE A 278 17.60 -6.41 -21.86
C PHE A 278 18.60 -6.38 -20.69
N ASN A 279 19.86 -6.76 -20.94
CA ASN A 279 20.86 -6.80 -19.86
C ASN A 279 21.32 -5.41 -19.41
N LEU A 280 21.34 -4.42 -20.30
CA LEU A 280 21.52 -3.02 -19.91
C LEU A 280 20.38 -2.56 -19.01
N LEU A 281 19.13 -2.85 -19.38
CA LEU A 281 17.96 -2.47 -18.61
C LEU A 281 17.96 -3.11 -17.22
N LEU A 282 18.24 -4.40 -17.10
CA LEU A 282 18.31 -5.07 -15.79
C LEU A 282 19.50 -4.61 -14.95
N SER A 283 20.65 -4.34 -15.57
CA SER A 283 21.77 -3.73 -14.86
C SER A 283 21.41 -2.33 -14.32
N TRP A 284 20.70 -1.53 -15.11
CA TRP A 284 20.21 -0.23 -14.67
C TRP A 284 19.15 -0.36 -13.58
N ALA A 285 18.20 -1.28 -13.70
CA ALA A 285 17.23 -1.57 -12.64
C ALA A 285 17.93 -1.97 -11.33
N ALA A 286 18.98 -2.80 -11.41
CA ALA A 286 19.80 -3.17 -10.26
C ALA A 286 20.63 -1.99 -9.73
N MET A 287 21.04 -1.03 -10.57
CA MET A 287 21.79 0.16 -10.17
C MET A 287 21.01 1.00 -9.16
N PHE A 288 19.68 1.03 -9.25
CA PHE A 288 18.81 1.68 -8.26
C PHE A 288 19.00 1.14 -6.83
N SER A 289 19.66 -0.01 -6.64
CA SER A 289 20.08 -0.50 -5.31
C SER A 289 20.98 0.47 -4.55
N GLY A 290 21.64 1.44 -5.22
CA GLY A 290 22.31 2.55 -4.56
C GLY A 290 21.36 3.43 -3.71
N PHE A 291 20.05 3.39 -3.96
CA PHE A 291 19.03 4.05 -3.16
C PHE A 291 18.34 3.11 -2.15
N ILE A 292 18.89 1.93 -1.85
CA ILE A 292 18.22 0.94 -0.97
C ILE A 292 17.94 1.46 0.45
N THR A 293 18.65 2.50 0.89
CA THR A 293 18.44 3.20 2.17
C THR A 293 17.18 4.05 2.19
N GLU A 294 16.54 4.24 1.05
CA GLU A 294 15.23 4.87 0.92
C GLU A 294 14.17 4.08 1.70
N GLY A 295 13.42 4.76 2.56
CA GLY A 295 12.40 4.16 3.42
C GLY A 295 12.89 3.64 4.78
N ILE A 296 14.20 3.69 5.09
CA ILE A 296 14.70 3.31 6.43
C ILE A 296 14.21 4.29 7.51
N TYR A 297 14.04 5.57 7.17
CA TYR A 297 13.49 6.57 8.09
C TYR A 297 12.06 6.24 8.58
N GLU A 298 11.27 5.53 7.75
CA GLU A 298 9.89 5.16 8.06
C GLU A 298 9.80 4.18 9.25
N SER A 299 10.87 3.40 9.50
CA SER A 299 10.98 2.48 10.63
C SER A 299 11.57 3.09 11.91
N CYS A 300 12.23 4.25 11.84
CA CYS A 300 12.93 4.84 12.98
C CYS A 300 12.09 5.86 13.78
N GLU A 301 11.01 6.39 13.20
CA GLU A 301 10.13 7.39 13.85
C GLU A 301 8.94 6.75 14.60
N GLY A 302 8.84 5.42 14.64
CA GLY A 302 7.86 4.69 15.43
C GLY A 302 8.37 4.45 16.85
N ASP A 303 7.60 4.91 17.84
CA ASP A 303 7.87 4.69 19.26
C ASP A 303 8.17 3.21 19.56
N GLY A 304 9.45 2.92 19.80
CA GLY A 304 9.94 1.84 20.66
C GLY A 304 9.18 0.52 20.66
N GLU A 305 9.21 -0.22 19.55
CA GLU A 305 9.27 -1.68 19.62
C GLU A 305 10.07 -2.15 18.41
N GLY A 306 11.17 -2.88 18.67
CA GLY A 306 12.11 -3.33 17.66
C GLY A 306 11.50 -4.37 16.75
N ASP A 307 10.63 -3.94 15.84
CA ASP A 307 10.12 -4.77 14.76
C ASP A 307 11.31 -5.17 13.88
N GLU A 308 11.39 -6.47 13.59
CA GLU A 308 12.38 -7.06 12.69
C GLU A 308 12.62 -6.14 11.49
N ILE A 309 13.89 -5.85 11.19
CA ILE A 309 14.30 -5.06 10.02
C ILE A 309 13.77 -5.76 8.76
N GLY A 310 12.53 -5.45 8.43
CA GLY A 310 11.78 -6.02 7.33
C GLY A 310 12.34 -5.49 6.02
N PHE A 311 12.04 -6.21 4.94
CA PHE A 311 12.35 -5.75 3.59
C PHE A 311 11.67 -4.39 3.35
N THR A 312 12.46 -3.30 3.21
CA THR A 312 11.91 -1.94 3.04
C THR A 312 10.99 -1.87 1.83
N ALA A 313 10.10 -0.88 1.79
CA ALA A 313 9.21 -0.67 0.64
C ALA A 313 10.00 -0.56 -0.66
N PHE A 314 11.13 0.15 -0.65
CA PHE A 314 11.97 0.26 -1.83
C PHE A 314 12.74 -1.02 -2.17
N ALA A 315 13.18 -1.81 -1.18
CA ALA A 315 13.78 -3.12 -1.45
C ALA A 315 12.80 -4.07 -2.18
N LYS A 316 11.52 -4.06 -1.81
CA LYS A 316 10.44 -4.80 -2.52
C LYS A 316 10.34 -4.36 -3.97
N VAL A 317 10.37 -3.03 -4.19
CA VAL A 317 10.32 -2.43 -5.51
C VAL A 317 11.54 -2.83 -6.35
N LEU A 318 12.75 -2.82 -5.79
CA LEU A 318 13.97 -3.24 -6.50
C LEU A 318 13.90 -4.68 -7.00
N VAL A 319 13.35 -5.60 -6.19
CA VAL A 319 13.12 -6.99 -6.62
C VAL A 319 12.08 -7.03 -7.73
N GLY A 320 10.97 -6.31 -7.59
CA GLY A 320 9.94 -6.21 -8.64
C GLY A 320 10.46 -5.62 -9.95
N MET A 321 11.37 -4.63 -9.86
CA MET A 321 12.01 -4.00 -11.01
C MET A 321 12.88 -4.98 -11.81
N GLN A 322 13.36 -6.09 -11.22
CA GLN A 322 14.08 -7.12 -11.97
C GLN A 322 13.18 -7.94 -12.91
N PHE A 323 11.86 -7.91 -12.71
CA PHE A 323 10.90 -8.65 -13.53
C PHE A 323 10.03 -7.75 -14.40
N LEU A 324 9.52 -6.65 -13.84
CA LEU A 324 8.61 -5.72 -14.53
C LEU A 324 9.02 -4.25 -14.40
N THR A 325 10.31 -3.99 -14.13
CA THR A 325 10.97 -2.68 -14.36
C THR A 325 10.10 -1.48 -14.00
N SER A 326 9.59 -0.71 -14.98
CA SER A 326 8.85 0.53 -14.73
C SER A 326 7.46 0.31 -14.14
N ALA A 327 6.89 -0.89 -14.29
CA ALA A 327 5.61 -1.24 -13.67
C ALA A 327 5.70 -1.25 -12.13
N PHE A 328 6.89 -1.41 -11.56
CA PHE A 328 7.13 -1.23 -10.12
C PHE A 328 7.68 0.16 -9.78
N PHE A 329 8.54 0.71 -10.65
CA PHE A 329 9.20 1.99 -10.37
C PHE A 329 8.25 3.19 -10.39
N LEU A 330 7.36 3.32 -11.40
CA LEU A 330 6.45 4.46 -11.51
C LEU A 330 5.42 4.52 -10.36
N PRO A 331 4.75 3.41 -9.97
CA PRO A 331 3.90 3.43 -8.79
C PRO A 331 4.70 3.80 -7.54
N TYR A 332 5.92 3.30 -7.39
CA TYR A 332 6.75 3.67 -6.24
C TYR A 332 6.98 5.18 -6.18
N LEU A 333 7.35 5.83 -7.30
CA LEU A 333 7.54 7.28 -7.34
C LEU A 333 6.27 8.08 -7.01
N ALA A 334 5.09 7.56 -7.38
CA ALA A 334 3.83 8.19 -7.05
C ALA A 334 3.50 8.11 -5.55
N LEU A 335 3.97 7.05 -4.86
CA LEU A 335 3.52 6.68 -3.52
C LEU A 335 4.53 6.90 -2.42
N ARG A 336 5.82 6.99 -2.78
CA ARG A 336 6.89 7.19 -1.82
C ARG A 336 6.65 8.45 -0.98
N GLU A 337 7.02 8.37 0.28
CA GLU A 337 7.09 9.56 1.12
C GLU A 337 8.33 10.36 0.69
N GLU A 338 8.22 11.69 0.64
CA GLU A 338 9.41 12.51 0.41
C GLU A 338 10.21 12.54 1.70
N TYR A 339 11.52 12.61 1.55
CA TYR A 339 12.42 12.82 2.66
C TYR A 339 12.03 14.08 3.44
N ARG A 340 11.71 13.92 4.74
CA ARG A 340 11.20 14.99 5.61
C ARG A 340 12.31 15.81 6.30
N GLY A 341 13.57 15.59 5.92
CA GLY A 341 14.74 16.09 6.64
C GLY A 341 15.28 15.06 7.62
N GLY A 342 16.50 15.27 8.12
CA GLY A 342 17.18 14.37 9.05
C GLY A 342 18.33 13.59 8.42
N VAL A 343 19.54 13.85 8.90
CA VAL A 343 20.75 13.18 8.41
C VAL A 343 20.70 11.68 8.73
N LEU A 344 20.87 10.80 7.73
CA LEU A 344 20.89 9.35 7.98
C LEU A 344 22.29 8.93 8.42
N GLU A 345 22.45 8.61 9.70
CA GLU A 345 23.74 8.19 10.23
C GLU A 345 24.07 6.75 9.82
N GLU A 346 25.34 6.48 9.53
CA GLU A 346 25.78 5.18 9.05
C GLU A 346 25.49 4.05 10.05
N GLU A 347 25.48 4.38 11.34
CA GLU A 347 25.21 3.44 12.44
C GLU A 347 23.75 2.95 12.45
N ASP A 348 22.83 3.75 11.92
CA ASP A 348 21.40 3.43 11.91
C ASP A 348 21.01 2.56 10.69
N VAL A 349 21.94 2.36 9.75
CA VAL A 349 21.70 1.56 8.54
C VAL A 349 22.10 0.09 8.76
N PRO A 350 21.20 -0.88 8.50
CA PRO A 350 21.51 -2.30 8.63
C PRO A 350 22.66 -2.74 7.70
N ARG A 351 23.47 -3.70 8.16
CA ARG A 351 24.68 -4.16 7.45
C ARG A 351 24.42 -4.60 6.01
N VAL A 352 23.30 -5.28 5.75
CA VAL A 352 22.93 -5.75 4.40
C VAL A 352 22.69 -4.57 3.46
N TYR A 353 22.02 -3.52 3.93
CA TYR A 353 21.73 -2.32 3.16
C TYR A 353 23.00 -1.53 2.86
N LYS A 354 23.94 -1.46 3.81
CA LYS A 354 25.28 -0.90 3.58
C LYS A 354 26.07 -1.67 2.53
N LEU A 355 26.03 -3.00 2.59
CA LEU A 355 26.74 -3.84 1.62
C LEU A 355 26.22 -3.67 0.19
N ILE A 356 24.91 -3.44 0.04
CA ILE A 356 24.26 -3.31 -1.27
C ILE A 356 24.32 -1.86 -1.78
N GLY A 357 23.92 -0.90 -0.95
CA GLY A 357 23.77 0.51 -1.35
C GLY A 357 25.07 1.31 -1.23
N GLU A 358 25.86 1.12 -0.17
CA GLU A 358 27.01 1.99 0.11
C GLU A 358 28.34 1.44 -0.43
N ASN A 359 28.38 0.17 -0.83
CA ASN A 359 29.58 -0.44 -1.38
C ASN A 359 29.82 -0.03 -2.83
N LYS A 360 30.95 0.63 -3.11
CA LYS A 360 31.35 1.08 -4.45
C LYS A 360 31.61 -0.05 -5.45
N ILE A 361 31.81 -1.29 -5.00
CA ILE A 361 31.98 -2.46 -5.87
C ILE A 361 30.70 -2.77 -6.63
N VAL A 362 29.53 -2.61 -6.00
CA VAL A 362 28.24 -2.91 -6.62
C VAL A 362 27.97 -2.03 -7.86
N PRO A 363 28.00 -0.68 -7.78
CA PRO A 363 27.81 0.15 -8.96
C PRO A 363 28.92 -0.03 -9.98
N ALA A 364 30.18 -0.29 -9.58
CA ALA A 364 31.26 -0.59 -10.53
C ALA A 364 31.00 -1.87 -11.33
N MET A 365 30.55 -2.93 -10.66
CA MET A 365 30.19 -4.21 -11.29
C MET A 365 29.00 -4.04 -12.24
N LEU A 366 27.92 -3.38 -11.80
CA LEU A 366 26.75 -3.12 -12.63
C LEU A 366 27.07 -2.23 -13.84
N THR A 367 27.92 -1.21 -13.65
CA THR A 367 28.42 -0.38 -14.76
C THR A 367 29.18 -1.22 -15.78
N SER A 368 29.97 -2.18 -15.32
CA SER A 368 30.70 -3.10 -16.19
C SER A 368 29.72 -3.99 -16.98
N VAL A 369 28.69 -4.54 -16.33
CA VAL A 369 27.64 -5.34 -17.00
C VAL A 369 26.89 -4.51 -18.05
N GLY A 370 26.47 -3.28 -17.73
CA GLY A 370 25.74 -2.43 -18.68
C GLY A 370 26.62 -1.99 -19.85
N SER A 371 27.87 -1.61 -19.59
CA SER A 371 28.85 -1.29 -20.63
C SER A 371 29.14 -2.50 -21.53
N PHE A 372 29.28 -3.68 -20.93
CA PHE A 372 29.45 -4.93 -21.67
C PHE A 372 28.20 -5.30 -22.47
N SER A 373 27.00 -4.94 -22.00
CA SER A 373 25.77 -5.15 -22.75
C SER A 373 25.70 -4.28 -24.00
N ILE A 374 26.19 -3.03 -23.93
CA ILE A 374 26.37 -2.16 -25.10
C ILE A 374 27.41 -2.75 -26.05
N TYR A 375 28.54 -3.24 -25.52
CA TYR A 375 29.54 -3.94 -26.35
C TYR A 375 28.94 -5.18 -27.03
N TRP A 376 28.16 -5.99 -26.31
CA TRP A 376 27.54 -7.20 -26.82
C TRP A 376 26.51 -6.91 -27.91
N PHE A 377 25.71 -5.84 -27.76
CA PHE A 377 24.85 -5.34 -28.82
C PHE A 377 25.64 -5.09 -30.12
N LEU A 378 26.78 -4.41 -30.01
CA LEU A 378 27.58 -3.97 -31.15
C LEU A 378 28.39 -5.10 -31.80
N PHE A 379 28.94 -6.02 -31.00
CA PHE A 379 29.94 -6.99 -31.45
C PHE A 379 29.64 -8.45 -31.10
N GLY A 380 28.73 -8.71 -30.17
CA GLY A 380 28.32 -10.06 -29.77
C GLY A 380 27.68 -10.82 -30.94
N ARG A 381 27.79 -12.15 -30.95
CA ARG A 381 27.17 -13.03 -31.95
C ARG A 381 27.44 -12.63 -33.41
N PRO A 382 28.67 -12.87 -33.93
CA PRO A 382 29.03 -12.51 -35.30
C PRO A 382 28.12 -13.11 -36.38
N GLU A 383 27.40 -14.20 -36.06
CA GLU A 383 26.41 -14.83 -36.94
C GLU A 383 25.21 -13.92 -37.30
N PHE A 384 24.98 -12.82 -36.58
CA PHE A 384 23.96 -11.81 -36.90
C PHE A 384 24.48 -10.67 -37.80
N GLY A 385 25.67 -10.84 -38.39
CA GLY A 385 26.18 -9.91 -39.38
C GLY A 385 26.85 -8.66 -38.78
N GLY A 386 27.01 -7.65 -39.63
CA GLY A 386 27.63 -6.36 -39.26
C GLY A 386 26.69 -5.42 -38.48
N PHE A 387 27.19 -4.25 -38.07
CA PHE A 387 26.40 -3.29 -37.28
C PHE A 387 25.09 -2.87 -37.98
N GLN A 388 25.12 -2.60 -39.28
CA GLN A 388 23.94 -2.16 -40.03
C GLN A 388 22.90 -3.28 -40.14
N GLU A 389 23.32 -4.48 -40.53
CA GLU A 389 22.43 -5.66 -40.65
C GLU A 389 21.73 -5.94 -39.32
N ARG A 390 22.47 -5.86 -38.20
CA ARG A 390 21.92 -6.03 -36.85
C ARG A 390 20.88 -4.98 -36.49
N LEU A 391 21.11 -3.72 -36.87
CA LEU A 391 20.17 -2.63 -36.56
C LEU A 391 18.88 -2.79 -37.37
N GLU A 392 19.00 -3.18 -38.64
CA GLU A 392 17.87 -3.47 -39.52
C GLU A 392 17.06 -4.67 -39.02
N SER A 393 17.73 -5.78 -38.67
CA SER A 393 17.06 -6.98 -38.13
C SER A 393 16.46 -6.73 -36.75
N LEU A 394 17.11 -5.93 -35.90
CA LEU A 394 16.55 -5.51 -34.62
C LEU A 394 15.30 -4.64 -34.82
N GLY A 395 15.35 -3.66 -35.73
CA GLY A 395 14.21 -2.81 -36.03
C GLY A 395 13.01 -3.62 -36.54
N ALA A 396 13.26 -4.58 -37.45
CA ALA A 396 12.24 -5.51 -37.90
C ALA A 396 11.66 -6.35 -36.75
N LEU A 397 12.51 -6.83 -35.83
CA LEU A 397 12.07 -7.59 -34.66
C LEU A 397 11.23 -6.75 -33.71
N LEU A 398 11.69 -5.55 -33.33
CA LEU A 398 10.96 -4.64 -32.44
C LEU A 398 9.62 -4.20 -33.05
N SER A 399 9.50 -4.15 -34.38
CA SER A 399 8.24 -3.81 -35.06
C SER A 399 7.14 -4.86 -34.93
N ILE A 400 7.45 -6.06 -34.43
CA ILE A 400 6.48 -7.14 -34.22
C ILE A 400 6.49 -7.65 -32.78
N ASP A 401 7.50 -7.30 -31.99
CA ASP A 401 7.67 -7.78 -30.63
C ASP A 401 7.41 -6.68 -29.59
N ARG A 402 6.46 -6.99 -28.69
CA ARG A 402 6.04 -6.11 -27.62
C ARG A 402 7.01 -6.10 -26.46
N VAL A 403 7.63 -7.24 -26.14
CA VAL A 403 8.52 -7.37 -24.98
C VAL A 403 9.80 -6.57 -25.20
N GLY A 404 10.44 -6.74 -26.36
CA GLY A 404 11.58 -5.95 -26.79
C GLY A 404 11.26 -4.46 -26.88
N SER A 405 10.09 -4.12 -27.44
CA SER A 405 9.65 -2.72 -27.50
C SER A 405 9.40 -2.12 -26.12
N SER A 406 8.87 -2.88 -25.15
CA SER A 406 8.65 -2.39 -23.80
C SER A 406 9.96 -2.07 -23.07
N PHE A 407 11.04 -2.79 -23.35
CA PHE A 407 12.35 -2.47 -22.77
C PHE A 407 12.85 -1.07 -23.17
N LEU A 408 12.54 -0.61 -24.40
CA LEU A 408 12.89 0.75 -24.82
C LEU A 408 12.08 1.79 -24.05
N VAL A 409 10.80 1.53 -23.81
CA VAL A 409 9.96 2.39 -22.97
C VAL A 409 10.54 2.47 -21.56
N ASP A 410 10.96 1.33 -20.99
CA ASP A 410 11.57 1.29 -19.67
C ASP A 410 12.88 2.08 -19.57
N LEU A 411 13.75 1.98 -20.57
CA LEU A 411 14.99 2.77 -20.63
C LEU A 411 14.70 4.28 -20.64
N VAL A 412 13.66 4.71 -21.35
CA VAL A 412 13.21 6.11 -21.35
C VAL A 412 12.69 6.50 -19.97
N VAL A 413 11.84 5.67 -19.34
CA VAL A 413 11.32 5.93 -18.00
C VAL A 413 12.47 6.05 -16.99
N PHE A 414 13.44 5.13 -17.00
CA PHE A 414 14.61 5.23 -16.13
C PHE A 414 15.44 6.47 -16.41
N GLY A 415 15.68 6.81 -17.68
CA GLY A 415 16.41 8.01 -18.06
C GLY A 415 15.77 9.30 -17.55
N VAL A 416 14.44 9.41 -17.63
CA VAL A 416 13.68 10.59 -17.19
C VAL A 416 13.58 10.66 -15.67
N PHE A 417 13.36 9.53 -15.00
CA PHE A 417 12.95 9.51 -13.59
C PHE A 417 14.06 9.10 -12.60
N GLN A 418 15.22 8.60 -13.05
CA GLN A 418 16.33 8.27 -12.13
C GLN A 418 16.72 9.45 -11.22
N GLY A 419 16.65 10.69 -11.75
CA GLY A 419 17.02 11.90 -11.04
C GLY A 419 16.13 12.23 -9.85
N TRP A 420 14.91 11.68 -9.80
CA TRP A 420 13.91 11.99 -8.78
C TRP A 420 14.27 11.45 -7.40
N LEU A 421 15.18 10.47 -7.32
CA LEU A 421 15.68 9.92 -6.05
C LEU A 421 17.02 10.55 -5.60
N VAL A 422 17.70 11.25 -6.50
CA VAL A 422 19.06 11.77 -6.25
C VAL A 422 19.05 12.89 -5.21
N ASP A 423 18.08 13.81 -5.30
CA ASP A 423 17.99 14.95 -4.37
C ASP A 423 17.77 14.52 -2.93
N ASP A 424 16.97 13.47 -2.73
CA ASP A 424 16.70 12.92 -1.41
C ASP A 424 17.92 12.17 -0.89
N ASP A 425 18.60 11.39 -1.74
CA ASP A 425 19.82 10.67 -1.37
C ASP A 425 20.98 11.59 -0.98
N VAL A 426 21.22 12.67 -1.73
CA VAL A 426 22.26 13.63 -1.37
C VAL A 426 21.90 14.42 -0.11
N SER A 427 20.61 14.72 0.09
CA SER A 427 20.13 15.40 1.31
C SER A 427 20.33 14.55 2.56
N ARG A 428 20.12 13.22 2.46
CA ARG A 428 20.38 12.25 3.56
C ARG A 428 21.84 12.24 4.02
N ARG A 429 22.77 12.66 3.15
CA ARG A 429 24.22 12.67 3.37
C ARG A 429 24.77 14.05 3.74
N ASN A 430 23.90 15.05 3.91
CA ASN A 430 24.30 16.46 4.06
C ASN A 430 25.19 16.97 2.91
N GLY A 431 24.97 16.44 1.69
CA GLY A 431 25.73 16.82 0.49
C GLY A 431 25.13 18.02 -0.25
N ASP A 432 25.91 18.62 -1.14
CA ASP A 432 25.47 19.71 -2.01
C ASP A 432 24.64 19.20 -3.20
N LYS A 433 23.42 19.72 -3.36
CA LYS A 433 22.53 19.42 -4.49
C LYS A 433 23.04 19.97 -5.82
N ASN A 434 23.98 20.91 -5.79
CA ASN A 434 24.61 21.50 -6.98
C ASN A 434 25.91 20.79 -7.39
N ASP A 435 26.31 19.73 -6.67
CA ASP A 435 27.50 18.95 -7.02
C ASP A 435 27.41 18.37 -8.44
N PHE A 436 28.56 18.26 -9.10
CA PHE A 436 28.63 17.73 -10.46
C PHE A 436 28.11 16.29 -10.55
N GLY A 437 28.36 15.46 -9.54
CA GLY A 437 27.83 14.10 -9.48
C GLY A 437 26.31 14.05 -9.42
N VAL A 438 25.68 14.98 -8.69
CA VAL A 438 24.22 15.11 -8.64
C VAL A 438 23.66 15.51 -10.01
N ALA A 439 24.28 16.48 -10.67
CA ALA A 439 23.89 16.87 -12.03
C ALA A 439 24.06 15.71 -13.03
N ALA A 440 25.19 14.99 -12.96
CA ALA A 440 25.45 13.84 -13.81
C ALA A 440 24.36 12.77 -13.64
N ALA A 441 23.98 12.40 -12.40
CA ALA A 441 22.93 11.43 -12.14
C ALA A 441 21.56 11.81 -12.69
N LYS A 442 21.24 13.11 -12.72
CA LYS A 442 19.95 13.60 -13.23
C LYS A 442 19.88 13.62 -14.76
N PHE A 443 20.99 13.96 -15.42
CA PHE A 443 20.97 14.29 -16.85
C PHE A 443 21.71 13.31 -17.76
N VAL A 444 22.53 12.40 -17.21
CA VAL A 444 23.25 11.38 -17.98
C VAL A 444 22.67 10.00 -17.66
N PRO A 445 21.81 9.44 -18.54
CA PRO A 445 21.29 8.07 -18.46
C PRO A 445 22.34 7.03 -18.09
N PHE A 446 22.04 6.20 -17.10
CA PHE A 446 22.85 5.07 -16.63
C PHE A 446 24.24 5.44 -16.07
N PHE A 447 25.12 6.00 -16.89
CA PHE A 447 26.50 6.35 -16.52
C PHE A 447 26.58 7.50 -15.52
N GLY A 448 25.67 8.47 -15.59
CA GLY A 448 25.62 9.55 -14.60
C GLY A 448 25.27 9.04 -13.21
N LEU A 449 24.31 8.12 -13.15
CA LEU A 449 23.91 7.47 -11.89
C LEU A 449 25.02 6.59 -11.33
N ALA A 450 25.68 5.81 -12.19
CA ALA A 450 26.87 5.06 -11.82
C ALA A 450 27.98 5.96 -11.26
N PHE A 451 28.29 7.06 -11.96
CA PHE A 451 29.28 8.03 -11.51
C PHE A 451 28.92 8.59 -10.12
N TYR A 452 27.66 9.03 -9.94
CA TYR A 452 27.17 9.51 -8.65
C TYR A 452 27.35 8.49 -7.54
N PHE A 453 27.00 7.22 -7.74
CA PHE A 453 27.21 6.22 -6.67
C PHE A 453 28.69 5.93 -6.36
N LEU A 454 29.59 6.13 -7.32
CA LEU A 454 31.03 5.99 -7.09
C LEU A 454 31.63 7.19 -6.36
N THR A 455 31.08 8.39 -6.58
CA THR A 455 31.63 9.67 -6.08
C THR A 455 30.85 10.29 -4.94
N ARG A 456 29.61 9.86 -4.67
CA ARG A 456 28.76 10.47 -3.64
C ARG A 456 29.42 10.42 -2.26
N PRO A 457 29.13 11.40 -1.39
CA PRO A 457 29.61 11.39 -0.02
C PRO A 457 29.17 10.12 0.73
N PRO A 458 30.01 9.58 1.62
CA PRO A 458 29.57 8.52 2.53
C PRO A 458 28.46 9.06 3.45
N LEU A 459 27.71 8.14 4.07
CA LEU A 459 26.81 8.52 5.16
C LEU A 459 27.64 9.11 6.31
N PRO A 460 27.18 10.18 6.96
CA PRO A 460 27.86 10.73 8.13
C PRO A 460 27.80 9.76 9.31
N THR A 461 28.78 9.87 10.19
CA THR A 461 28.90 9.07 11.40
C THR A 461 28.68 9.95 12.62
N LYS A 462 28.10 9.38 13.68
CA LYS A 462 27.78 10.07 14.97
C LYS A 462 28.97 10.83 15.60
N ASN A 463 30.21 10.54 15.19
CA ASN A 463 31.43 11.08 15.79
C ASN A 463 31.97 12.35 15.13
N ASN A 464 31.40 12.83 14.02
CA ASN A 464 31.91 14.00 13.30
C ASN A 464 31.37 15.36 13.81
N GLU A 465 30.53 15.41 14.84
CA GLU A 465 30.03 16.66 15.45
C GLU A 465 30.95 17.23 16.56
N LYS A 466 32.15 16.67 16.79
CA LYS A 466 33.07 17.12 17.85
C LYS A 466 34.48 17.55 17.41
N ALA A 467 34.68 17.90 16.13
CA ALA A 467 35.97 18.41 15.64
C ALA A 467 35.89 19.88 15.25
#